data_AF-A0A6J0NS28-F1
#
_entry.id   AF-A0A6J0NS28-F1
#
_cell.length_a   1.000
_cell.length_b   1.000
_cell.length_c   1.000
_cell.angle_alpha   90.00
_cell.angle_beta   90.00
_cell.angle_gamma   90.00
#
_symmetry.space_group_name_H-M   'P 1'
#
loop_
_entity.id
_entity.type
_entity.pdbx_description
1 polymer ?
#
loop_
_entity_poly.entity_id
_entity_poly.type
_entity_poly.pdbx_seq_one_letter_code
_entity_poly.pdbx_strand_id
1 'polypeptide(L)'
;MEATKKHIIIQDGSSMFYHQPSSVQQMNLSVQTFDSYCTLESSSGPTSHPCPDNPTSSTTSFSSNGSPVSQANNNSPLSGSSSATNNNETELSLMLKDLETAMMEPELDNNSFNSYEFGQQQQQQYRAVSSAMEMMISKGDLIGTLYECAKAVENHDVAMTDWLISHLQQMVSVSGEPVQRLGAYLLEGLIARLASSGSSIYREMRCKDPTGPELLTYMHILYEACPYFKFGYESANGAIAEAVKNESSVHIIDFQISQGGQWVSLIRALGARPGGRAPRVRITGIDDPRSSFARQGGLELVGLRLGKLAEMHGVPFEFRGAALCCTEVETEKLGVRDGEALAVNFPLVLHHMPDESVTVENHRDRLLRLVKRLSPKVVTLVEQEANTNTAPFLPRFVETMSHYLAVFESIDVKLGRDHKERISVEQHCLAREVVNLVACEGVEREERHEPLGKWRSRFRMAGFEPYPLSSYVNATIKGLLESYSEKYTLEERDGALYLGWKNQPLVTSCAWR
;
A
#
# COMPACT_ATOMS: atom_id res chain seq x y z
N MET A 1 -31.31 -49.43 28.62
CA MET A 1 -31.40 -50.41 27.51
C MET A 1 -31.19 -49.62 26.22
N GLU A 2 -29.93 -49.53 25.78
CA GLU A 2 -29.33 -50.33 24.69
C GLU A 2 -29.58 -49.60 23.33
N ALA A 3 -28.68 -48.73 22.88
CA ALA A 3 -27.40 -48.98 22.18
C ALA A 3 -27.55 -49.70 20.83
N THR A 4 -27.23 -49.03 19.73
CA THR A 4 -26.59 -49.70 18.58
C THR A 4 -25.70 -48.72 17.78
N LYS A 5 -24.39 -48.85 17.99
CA LYS A 5 -23.32 -48.42 17.08
C LYS A 5 -23.28 -49.35 15.88
N LYS A 6 -22.97 -48.85 14.68
CA LYS A 6 -22.45 -49.66 13.57
C LYS A 6 -21.05 -49.19 13.17
N HIS A 7 -20.09 -50.11 13.30
CA HIS A 7 -18.74 -50.08 12.73
C HIS A 7 -18.73 -50.80 11.37
N ILE A 8 -17.87 -50.33 10.45
CA ILE A 8 -17.35 -51.06 9.28
C ILE A 8 -15.88 -50.57 9.14
N ILE A 9 -14.88 -51.25 9.70
CA ILE A 9 -14.01 -52.33 9.15
C ILE A 9 -13.24 -51.93 7.88
N ILE A 10 -11.91 -51.84 8.06
CA ILE A 10 -10.83 -51.72 7.07
C ILE A 10 -10.40 -53.13 6.64
N GLN A 11 -10.05 -53.33 5.37
CA GLN A 11 -9.29 -54.48 4.90
C GLN A 11 -8.18 -54.06 3.93
N ASP A 12 -6.94 -54.40 4.30
CA ASP A 12 -5.71 -54.35 3.51
C ASP A 12 -5.66 -55.48 2.46
N GLY A 13 -4.91 -55.25 1.38
CA GLY A 13 -4.54 -56.28 0.39
C GLY A 13 -3.36 -55.88 -0.48
N SER A 14 -2.20 -56.51 -0.24
CA SER A 14 -0.92 -56.36 -0.95
C SER A 14 -0.70 -57.45 -2.01
N SER A 15 0.01 -57.14 -3.12
CA SER A 15 0.95 -57.99 -3.93
C SER A 15 1.15 -57.32 -5.32
N MET A 16 2.32 -56.92 -5.82
CA MET A 16 3.64 -57.54 -6.17
C MET A 16 3.88 -57.61 -7.72
N PHE A 17 4.81 -56.76 -8.18
CA PHE A 17 5.87 -56.86 -9.22
C PHE A 17 5.63 -57.33 -10.68
N TYR A 18 6.19 -56.55 -11.64
CA TYR A 18 7.23 -56.98 -12.62
C TYR A 18 8.01 -55.77 -13.23
N HIS A 19 9.20 -56.04 -13.78
CA HIS A 19 10.44 -55.23 -13.96
C HIS A 19 10.52 -54.13 -15.07
N GLN A 20 11.21 -53.01 -14.73
CA GLN A 20 12.33 -52.20 -15.34
C GLN A 20 12.74 -52.29 -16.86
N PRO A 21 13.61 -51.38 -17.40
CA PRO A 21 14.21 -50.12 -16.88
C PRO A 21 14.26 -48.91 -17.87
N SER A 22 14.52 -47.69 -17.38
CA SER A 22 15.50 -46.75 -17.98
C SER A 22 15.72 -45.52 -17.09
N SER A 23 16.95 -45.05 -17.12
CA SER A 23 17.65 -44.20 -16.16
C SER A 23 17.62 -42.71 -16.51
N VAL A 24 17.23 -41.85 -15.57
CA VAL A 24 17.74 -40.47 -15.44
C VAL A 24 17.75 -40.10 -13.95
N GLN A 25 18.92 -39.78 -13.40
CA GLN A 25 19.09 -39.31 -12.02
C GLN A 25 18.50 -37.90 -11.86
N GLN A 26 17.48 -37.79 -11.02
CA GLN A 26 16.93 -36.51 -10.56
C GLN A 26 17.21 -36.42 -9.05
N MET A 27 18.07 -35.48 -8.65
CA MET A 27 18.26 -35.13 -7.24
C MET A 27 17.01 -34.43 -6.74
N ASN A 28 16.16 -35.13 -5.99
CA ASN A 28 15.08 -34.54 -5.23
C ASN A 28 15.64 -33.89 -3.95
N LEU A 29 15.69 -32.56 -3.91
CA LEU A 29 15.76 -31.82 -2.66
C LEU A 29 14.35 -31.81 -2.05
N SER A 30 14.17 -32.56 -0.95
CA SER A 30 12.95 -32.51 -0.14
C SER A 30 12.84 -31.15 0.56
N VAL A 31 11.82 -30.39 0.21
CA VAL A 31 11.37 -29.20 0.95
C VAL A 31 10.75 -29.69 2.26
N GLN A 32 11.51 -29.62 3.36
CA GLN A 32 10.96 -29.85 4.69
C GLN A 32 10.07 -28.67 5.08
N THR A 33 8.79 -29.00 5.25
CA THR A 33 7.74 -28.21 5.89
C THR A 33 8.21 -27.69 7.25
N PHE A 34 7.99 -26.41 7.50
CA PHE A 34 8.25 -25.78 8.81
C PHE A 34 7.29 -26.37 9.85
N ASP A 35 7.85 -27.09 10.84
CA ASP A 35 7.12 -27.54 12.01
C ASP A 35 6.88 -26.38 12.99
N SER A 36 5.63 -26.32 13.45
CA SER A 36 5.10 -25.48 14.52
C SER A 36 5.88 -25.66 15.83
N TYR A 37 6.39 -24.56 16.40
CA TYR A 37 6.93 -24.57 17.77
C TYR A 37 6.17 -23.62 18.70
N CYS A 38 5.40 -24.28 19.58
CA CYS A 38 5.19 -24.07 21.01
C CYS A 38 4.75 -22.69 21.54
N THR A 39 3.46 -22.63 21.86
CA THR A 39 2.87 -21.86 22.97
C THR A 39 3.50 -22.24 24.31
N LEU A 40 3.96 -21.25 25.08
CA LEU A 40 4.24 -21.41 26.51
C LEU A 40 3.02 -20.95 27.31
N GLU A 41 2.50 -21.88 28.10
CA GLU A 41 1.50 -21.69 29.13
C GLU A 41 2.01 -20.75 30.24
N SER A 42 1.11 -19.95 30.81
CA SER A 42 1.25 -19.46 32.18
C SER A 42 -0.13 -19.22 32.78
N SER A 43 -0.45 -20.01 33.80
CA SER A 43 -1.67 -19.94 34.60
C SER A 43 -1.44 -19.17 35.90
N SER A 44 -2.34 -18.22 36.15
CA SER A 44 -3.00 -17.80 37.41
C SER A 44 -2.22 -17.50 38.70
N GLY A 45 -2.50 -16.32 39.26
CA GLY A 45 -2.48 -16.03 40.71
C GLY A 45 -2.72 -14.54 41.04
N PRO A 46 -3.87 -14.15 41.64
CA PRO A 46 -4.22 -12.76 41.93
C PRO A 46 -3.91 -12.36 43.38
N THR A 47 -3.46 -11.12 43.60
CA THR A 47 -3.56 -10.45 44.91
C THR A 47 -3.96 -8.99 44.75
N SER A 48 -4.92 -8.59 45.56
CA SER A 48 -5.68 -7.34 45.58
C SER A 48 -5.09 -6.28 46.53
N HIS A 49 -5.56 -5.03 46.33
CA HIS A 49 -5.74 -3.89 47.28
C HIS A 49 -5.03 -2.56 46.88
N PRO A 50 -5.57 -1.37 47.25
CA PRO A 50 -6.41 -0.55 46.36
C PRO A 50 -5.99 0.94 46.23
N CYS A 51 -6.61 1.64 45.26
CA CYS A 51 -6.99 3.07 45.12
C CYS A 51 -6.61 4.10 46.23
N PRO A 52 -6.45 5.42 45.93
CA PRO A 52 -7.53 6.21 45.31
C PRO A 52 -7.20 7.48 44.47
N ASP A 53 -8.17 7.78 43.61
CA ASP A 53 -8.85 9.07 43.31
C ASP A 53 -8.10 10.38 42.95
N ASN A 54 -8.50 10.86 41.76
CA ASN A 54 -8.59 12.24 41.27
C ASN A 54 -9.33 13.18 42.26
N PRO A 55 -9.19 14.53 42.19
CA PRO A 55 -9.81 15.35 41.13
C PRO A 55 -8.96 16.62 40.78
N THR A 56 -9.24 17.52 39.83
CA THR A 56 -10.49 18.19 39.43
C THR A 56 -10.22 19.07 38.19
N SER A 57 -11.29 19.31 37.45
CA SER A 57 -11.50 20.22 36.33
C SER A 57 -11.39 21.71 36.67
N SER A 58 -11.06 22.54 35.68
CA SER A 58 -11.63 23.88 35.54
C SER A 58 -11.67 24.34 34.08
N THR A 59 -12.88 24.43 33.57
CA THR A 59 -13.31 25.25 32.43
C THR A 59 -13.20 26.74 32.77
N THR A 60 -12.92 27.59 31.78
CA THR A 60 -13.57 28.90 31.62
C THR A 60 -13.22 29.51 30.26
N SER A 61 -14.25 30.07 29.65
CA SER A 61 -14.33 30.75 28.36
C SER A 61 -14.46 32.27 28.54
N PHE A 62 -14.31 32.99 27.43
CA PHE A 62 -14.77 34.37 27.09
C PHE A 62 -13.77 35.55 27.11
N SER A 63 -13.39 35.93 25.88
CA SER A 63 -13.65 37.21 25.18
C SER A 63 -13.14 38.58 25.64
N SER A 64 -12.41 39.21 24.69
CA SER A 64 -12.47 40.59 24.16
C SER A 64 -12.70 41.79 25.09
N ASN A 65 -11.71 42.69 25.16
CA ASN A 65 -11.71 44.03 24.54
C ASN A 65 -10.60 44.89 25.15
N GLY A 66 -10.08 45.83 24.37
CA GLY A 66 -9.46 47.04 24.93
C GLY A 66 -8.14 47.45 24.30
N SER A 67 -8.20 48.09 23.13
CA SER A 67 -7.17 49.05 22.74
C SER A 67 -7.09 50.19 23.77
N PRO A 68 -5.94 50.89 23.84
CA PRO A 68 -6.02 52.29 23.45
C PRO A 68 -4.88 52.74 22.53
N VAL A 69 -5.28 53.70 21.69
CA VAL A 69 -4.51 54.55 20.80
C VAL A 69 -3.56 55.44 21.61
N SER A 70 -2.34 55.69 21.11
CA SER A 70 -1.85 57.03 20.72
C SER A 70 -0.32 57.18 20.72
N GLN A 71 0.15 57.77 19.63
CA GLN A 71 1.28 58.70 19.47
C GLN A 71 2.54 58.21 18.76
N ALA A 72 2.76 58.90 17.65
CA ALA A 72 3.84 58.83 16.70
C ALA A 72 5.12 59.48 17.22
N ASN A 73 6.26 59.07 16.67
CA ASN A 73 7.26 60.04 16.24
C ASN A 73 8.10 59.51 15.07
N ASN A 74 8.29 60.42 14.12
CA ASN A 74 8.99 60.29 12.85
C ASN A 74 10.49 60.00 13.02
N ASN A 75 11.07 59.28 12.07
CA ASN A 75 12.19 59.76 11.24
C ASN A 75 12.57 58.71 10.17
N SER A 76 12.20 58.99 8.93
CA SER A 76 12.90 58.50 7.72
C SER A 76 14.06 59.47 7.41
N PRO A 77 15.07 59.14 6.57
CA PRO A 77 14.87 59.04 5.11
C PRO A 77 15.83 58.02 4.42
N LEU A 78 15.93 57.78 3.10
CA LEU A 78 15.61 58.45 1.83
C LEU A 78 15.76 57.34 0.73
N SER A 79 14.90 57.17 -0.29
CA SER A 79 15.06 57.54 -1.74
C SER A 79 14.52 56.35 -2.57
N GLY A 80 13.82 56.42 -3.71
CA GLY A 80 13.29 57.51 -4.54
C GLY A 80 12.50 56.96 -5.76
N SER A 81 11.85 57.87 -6.49
CA SER A 81 11.14 57.74 -7.80
C SER A 81 9.86 56.87 -7.85
N SER A 82 8.73 57.23 -8.47
CA SER A 82 8.42 58.24 -9.51
C SER A 82 6.89 58.48 -9.61
N SER A 83 6.50 59.74 -9.87
CA SER A 83 5.22 60.22 -10.47
C SER A 83 5.00 59.65 -11.89
N ALA A 84 3.84 59.56 -12.54
CA ALA A 84 2.42 59.85 -12.38
C ALA A 84 1.72 58.86 -13.36
N THR A 85 0.44 58.48 -13.28
CA THR A 85 -0.74 59.28 -13.64
C THR A 85 -2.01 58.53 -13.28
N ASN A 86 -2.96 59.23 -12.66
CA ASN A 86 -4.36 58.82 -12.49
C ASN A 86 -5.00 58.64 -13.87
N ASN A 87 -5.44 57.44 -14.24
CA ASN A 87 -6.41 57.21 -15.32
C ASN A 87 -7.26 55.92 -15.14
N ASN A 88 -7.06 55.14 -14.09
CA ASN A 88 -7.62 53.78 -14.04
C ASN A 88 -9.05 53.69 -13.46
N GLU A 89 -9.54 54.69 -12.72
CA GLU A 89 -10.90 54.63 -12.15
C GLU A 89 -12.00 54.91 -13.17
N THR A 90 -11.75 55.77 -14.15
CA THR A 90 -12.70 56.09 -15.23
C THR A 90 -12.84 54.96 -16.23
N GLU A 91 -11.78 54.21 -16.50
CA GLU A 91 -11.79 53.08 -17.45
C GLU A 91 -12.53 51.86 -16.86
N LEU A 92 -12.34 51.60 -15.55
CA LEU A 92 -13.04 50.52 -14.85
C LEU A 92 -14.54 50.81 -14.68
N SER A 93 -14.92 52.06 -14.46
CA SER A 93 -16.34 52.46 -14.38
C SER A 93 -17.05 52.40 -15.74
N LEU A 94 -16.33 52.64 -16.84
CA LEU A 94 -16.88 52.48 -18.20
C LEU A 94 -17.02 50.99 -18.55
N MET A 95 -16.02 50.16 -18.22
CA MET A 95 -16.12 48.70 -18.41
C MET A 95 -17.25 48.06 -17.59
N LEU A 96 -17.52 48.55 -16.38
CA LEU A 96 -18.64 48.08 -15.55
C LEU A 96 -20.01 48.49 -16.14
N LYS A 97 -20.12 49.69 -16.71
CA LYS A 97 -21.33 50.13 -17.41
C LYS A 97 -21.55 49.39 -18.73
N ASP A 98 -20.49 49.08 -19.46
CA ASP A 98 -20.56 48.29 -20.68
C ASP A 98 -20.95 46.83 -20.39
N LEU A 99 -20.53 46.27 -19.25
CA LEU A 99 -21.01 44.97 -18.74
C LEU A 99 -22.47 45.01 -18.28
N GLU A 100 -22.90 46.08 -17.60
CA GLU A 100 -24.29 46.28 -17.18
C GLU A 100 -25.24 46.49 -18.38
N THR A 101 -24.73 47.13 -19.45
CA THR A 101 -25.47 47.32 -20.71
C THR A 101 -25.46 46.05 -21.57
N ALA A 102 -24.38 45.26 -21.56
CA ALA A 102 -24.32 43.95 -22.21
C ALA A 102 -25.19 42.89 -21.51
N MET A 103 -25.55 43.09 -20.24
CA MET A 103 -26.47 42.24 -19.49
C MET A 103 -27.95 42.60 -19.69
N MET A 104 -28.25 43.68 -20.42
CA MET A 104 -29.61 44.11 -20.75
C MET A 104 -29.82 44.05 -22.27
N GLU A 105 -29.91 42.84 -22.83
CA GLU A 105 -30.48 42.66 -24.18
C GLU A 105 -32.01 42.86 -24.13
N PRO A 106 -32.61 43.39 -25.21
CA PRO A 106 -34.03 43.70 -25.23
C PRO A 106 -34.85 42.41 -25.19
N GLU A 107 -35.86 42.37 -24.31
CA GLU A 107 -36.88 41.33 -24.31
C GLU A 107 -37.58 41.29 -25.67
N LEU A 108 -37.11 40.40 -26.53
CA LEU A 108 -37.85 39.91 -27.67
C LEU A 108 -38.65 38.70 -27.18
N ASP A 109 -39.95 38.94 -26.98
CA ASP A 109 -40.99 37.93 -26.82
C ASP A 109 -40.98 36.94 -28.01
N ASN A 110 -40.12 35.91 -27.95
CA ASN A 110 -40.28 34.71 -28.78
C ASN A 110 -39.46 33.48 -28.35
N ASN A 111 -39.33 33.19 -27.04
CA ASN A 111 -38.51 32.05 -26.58
C ASN A 111 -39.22 30.98 -25.73
N SER A 112 -40.56 30.91 -25.78
CA SER A 112 -41.31 29.80 -25.16
C SER A 112 -41.32 28.51 -26.00
N PHE A 113 -40.57 28.41 -27.10
CA PHE A 113 -40.47 27.16 -27.88
C PHE A 113 -39.12 26.44 -27.71
N ASN A 114 -38.01 27.19 -27.55
CA ASN A 114 -36.67 26.60 -27.41
C ASN A 114 -36.36 26.04 -26.01
N SER A 115 -36.98 26.56 -24.95
CA SER A 115 -36.82 26.02 -23.58
C SER A 115 -37.49 24.65 -23.41
N TYR A 116 -38.59 24.41 -24.13
CA TYR A 116 -39.27 23.11 -24.14
C TYR A 116 -38.51 22.07 -24.96
N GLU A 117 -37.91 22.43 -26.10
CA GLU A 117 -37.07 21.51 -26.88
C GLU A 117 -35.77 21.15 -26.16
N PHE A 118 -35.10 22.12 -25.51
CA PHE A 118 -33.89 21.84 -24.72
C PHE A 118 -34.21 20.97 -23.49
N GLY A 119 -35.32 21.25 -22.79
CA GLY A 119 -35.81 20.43 -21.69
C GLY A 119 -36.21 19.01 -22.11
N GLN A 120 -36.80 18.84 -23.30
CA GLN A 120 -37.15 17.52 -23.85
C GLN A 120 -35.91 16.72 -24.28
N GLN A 121 -34.90 17.36 -24.88
CA GLN A 121 -33.64 16.70 -25.23
C GLN A 121 -32.88 16.25 -23.98
N GLN A 122 -32.81 17.11 -22.96
CA GLN A 122 -32.19 16.77 -21.69
C GLN A 122 -32.95 15.63 -20.99
N GLN A 123 -34.29 15.66 -20.97
CA GLN A 123 -35.12 14.61 -20.38
C GLN A 123 -35.07 13.27 -21.16
N GLN A 124 -34.95 13.31 -22.49
CA GLN A 124 -34.71 12.11 -23.31
C GLN A 124 -33.33 11.51 -23.06
N GLN A 125 -32.31 12.36 -22.91
CA GLN A 125 -30.95 11.92 -22.57
C GLN A 125 -30.90 11.26 -21.19
N TYR A 126 -31.56 11.85 -20.17
CA TYR A 126 -31.70 11.23 -18.84
C TYR A 126 -32.42 9.87 -18.90
N ARG A 127 -33.49 9.74 -19.68
CA ARG A 127 -34.19 8.45 -19.86
C ARG A 127 -33.33 7.40 -20.57
N ALA A 128 -32.56 7.81 -21.58
CA ALA A 128 -31.66 6.91 -22.29
C ALA A 128 -30.53 6.39 -21.39
N VAL A 129 -29.94 7.27 -20.58
CA VAL A 129 -28.91 6.90 -19.59
C VAL A 129 -29.51 5.96 -18.54
N SER A 130 -30.67 6.29 -17.98
CA SER A 130 -31.36 5.44 -17.00
C SER A 130 -31.70 4.04 -17.57
N SER A 131 -32.20 3.96 -18.79
CA SER A 131 -32.47 2.67 -19.46
C SER A 131 -31.20 1.86 -19.72
N ALA A 132 -30.10 2.51 -20.10
CA ALA A 132 -28.81 1.85 -20.27
C ALA A 132 -28.27 1.28 -18.94
N MET A 133 -28.43 2.02 -17.85
CA MET A 133 -28.04 1.58 -16.50
C MET A 133 -28.90 0.40 -16.01
N GLU A 134 -30.21 0.43 -16.24
CA GLU A 134 -31.09 -0.71 -15.93
C GLU A 134 -30.72 -1.96 -16.73
N MET A 135 -30.36 -1.81 -18.00
CA MET A 135 -29.85 -2.91 -18.82
C MET A 135 -28.51 -3.46 -18.31
N MET A 136 -27.62 -2.60 -17.81
CA MET A 136 -26.34 -3.00 -17.23
C MET A 136 -26.55 -3.82 -15.95
N ILE A 137 -27.39 -3.33 -15.04
CA ILE A 137 -27.73 -3.99 -13.78
C ILE A 137 -28.42 -5.33 -14.03
N SER A 138 -29.41 -5.37 -14.94
CA SER A 138 -30.13 -6.61 -15.27
C SER A 138 -29.25 -7.68 -15.91
N LYS A 139 -28.17 -7.28 -16.60
CA LYS A 139 -27.15 -8.20 -17.14
C LYS A 139 -26.12 -8.65 -16.11
N GLY A 140 -26.16 -8.09 -14.89
CA GLY A 140 -25.19 -8.40 -13.84
C GLY A 140 -23.81 -7.78 -14.08
N ASP A 141 -23.71 -6.70 -14.86
CA ASP A 141 -22.44 -6.00 -15.12
C ASP A 141 -22.00 -5.19 -13.90
N LEU A 142 -21.36 -5.88 -12.96
CA LEU A 142 -20.89 -5.30 -11.70
C LEU A 142 -19.80 -4.24 -11.91
N ILE A 143 -18.89 -4.44 -12.88
CA ILE A 143 -17.80 -3.51 -13.15
C ILE A 143 -18.36 -2.19 -13.67
N GLY A 144 -19.25 -2.25 -14.66
CA GLY A 144 -19.93 -1.06 -15.18
C GLY A 144 -20.74 -0.34 -14.10
N THR A 145 -21.47 -1.10 -13.26
CA THR A 145 -22.31 -0.51 -12.21
C THR A 145 -21.46 0.19 -11.13
N LEU A 146 -20.31 -0.39 -10.74
CA LEU A 146 -19.35 0.25 -9.83
C LEU A 146 -18.77 1.53 -10.41
N TYR A 147 -18.41 1.52 -11.70
CA TYR A 147 -17.89 2.70 -12.40
C TYR A 147 -18.92 3.84 -12.43
N GLU A 148 -20.16 3.57 -12.84
CA GLU A 148 -21.21 4.60 -12.87
C GLU A 148 -21.53 5.11 -11.46
N CYS A 149 -21.43 4.24 -10.44
CA CYS A 149 -21.61 4.67 -9.05
C CYS A 149 -20.51 5.63 -8.61
N ALA A 150 -19.24 5.31 -8.87
CA ALA A 150 -18.12 6.20 -8.57
C ALA A 150 -18.24 7.53 -9.32
N LYS A 151 -18.69 7.51 -10.57
CA LYS A 151 -18.93 8.71 -11.37
C LYS A 151 -20.08 9.57 -10.82
N ALA A 152 -21.18 8.95 -10.38
CA ALA A 152 -22.27 9.67 -9.71
C ALA A 152 -21.79 10.33 -8.41
N VAL A 153 -20.94 9.64 -7.64
CA VAL A 153 -20.29 10.18 -6.43
C VAL A 153 -19.40 11.38 -6.75
N GLU A 154 -18.60 11.32 -7.82
CA GLU A 154 -17.74 12.44 -8.27
C GLU A 154 -18.57 13.66 -8.69
N ASN A 155 -19.70 13.43 -9.35
CA ASN A 155 -20.61 14.48 -9.80
C ASN A 155 -21.56 15.00 -8.72
N HIS A 156 -21.50 14.47 -7.50
CA HIS A 156 -22.41 14.79 -6.40
C HIS A 156 -23.89 14.52 -6.73
N ASP A 157 -24.19 13.53 -7.59
CA ASP A 157 -25.56 13.12 -7.93
C ASP A 157 -26.09 12.12 -6.88
N VAL A 158 -26.60 12.67 -5.77
CA VAL A 158 -27.07 11.89 -4.61
C VAL A 158 -28.15 10.88 -5.00
N ALA A 159 -29.11 11.27 -5.85
CA ALA A 159 -30.22 10.41 -6.23
C ALA A 159 -29.74 9.19 -7.04
N MET A 160 -28.85 9.42 -8.00
CA MET A 160 -28.25 8.33 -8.79
C MET A 160 -27.34 7.45 -7.93
N THR A 161 -26.54 8.05 -7.04
CA THR A 161 -25.68 7.34 -6.11
C THR A 161 -26.47 6.39 -5.21
N ASP A 162 -27.51 6.86 -4.53
CA ASP A 162 -28.33 6.04 -3.62
C ASP A 162 -28.99 4.86 -4.37
N TRP A 163 -29.50 5.13 -5.58
CA TRP A 163 -30.10 4.11 -6.43
C TRP A 163 -29.08 3.05 -6.84
N LEU A 164 -27.87 3.44 -7.29
CA LEU A 164 -26.83 2.50 -7.68
C LEU A 164 -26.31 1.68 -6.49
N ILE A 165 -26.13 2.30 -5.32
CA ILE A 165 -25.72 1.61 -4.09
C ILE A 165 -26.72 0.50 -3.74
N SER A 166 -28.02 0.78 -3.81
CA SER A 166 -29.05 -0.24 -3.49
C SER A 166 -28.98 -1.47 -4.40
N HIS A 167 -28.59 -1.30 -5.66
CA HIS A 167 -28.41 -2.41 -6.61
C HIS A 167 -27.09 -3.13 -6.37
N LEU A 168 -26.00 -2.38 -6.17
CA LEU A 168 -24.69 -2.94 -5.89
C LEU A 168 -24.69 -3.84 -4.64
N GLN A 169 -25.42 -3.46 -3.59
CA GLN A 169 -25.60 -4.29 -2.38
C GLN A 169 -26.16 -5.69 -2.68
N GLN A 170 -26.92 -5.87 -3.76
CA GLN A 170 -27.47 -7.16 -4.18
C GLN A 170 -26.53 -7.94 -5.11
N MET A 171 -25.55 -7.27 -5.72
CA MET A 171 -24.64 -7.84 -6.72
C MET A 171 -23.31 -8.32 -6.11
N VAL A 172 -22.89 -7.70 -5.01
CA VAL A 172 -21.60 -7.97 -4.34
C VAL A 172 -21.70 -9.11 -3.33
N SER A 173 -20.58 -9.80 -3.10
CA SER A 173 -20.51 -10.89 -2.12
C SER A 173 -19.07 -11.18 -1.74
N VAL A 174 -18.76 -11.19 -0.44
CA VAL A 174 -17.43 -11.55 0.10
C VAL A 174 -17.08 -13.04 -0.10
N SER A 175 -18.05 -13.87 -0.46
CA SER A 175 -17.86 -15.30 -0.74
C SER A 175 -17.95 -15.65 -2.23
N GLY A 176 -18.28 -14.67 -3.08
CA GLY A 176 -18.56 -14.88 -4.50
C GLY A 176 -17.32 -14.94 -5.40
N GLU A 177 -17.51 -14.61 -6.68
CA GLU A 177 -16.45 -14.44 -7.67
C GLU A 177 -15.48 -13.31 -7.27
N PRO A 178 -14.22 -13.30 -7.76
CA PRO A 178 -13.25 -12.23 -7.48
C PRO A 178 -13.81 -10.81 -7.62
N VAL A 179 -14.56 -10.54 -8.69
CA VAL A 179 -15.18 -9.23 -8.94
C VAL A 179 -16.26 -8.88 -7.91
N GLN A 180 -17.02 -9.86 -7.41
CA GLN A 180 -18.04 -9.65 -6.38
C GLN A 180 -17.42 -9.37 -5.01
N ARG A 181 -16.29 -10.02 -4.71
CA ARG A 181 -15.55 -9.85 -3.46
C ARG A 181 -14.88 -8.49 -3.41
N LEU A 182 -14.17 -8.11 -4.48
CA LEU A 182 -13.62 -6.77 -4.62
C LEU A 182 -14.72 -5.71 -4.61
N GLY A 183 -15.82 -5.96 -5.34
CA GLY A 183 -16.96 -5.06 -5.41
C GLY A 183 -17.57 -4.74 -4.05
N ALA A 184 -17.59 -5.71 -3.13
CA ALA A 184 -18.03 -5.48 -1.76
C ALA A 184 -17.15 -4.42 -1.06
N TYR A 185 -15.83 -4.53 -1.14
CA TYR A 185 -14.91 -3.57 -0.52
C TYR A 185 -14.87 -2.21 -1.21
N LEU A 186 -15.00 -2.17 -2.54
CA LEU A 186 -15.12 -0.91 -3.28
C LEU A 186 -16.42 -0.17 -2.93
N LEU A 187 -17.52 -0.91 -2.80
CA LEU A 187 -18.81 -0.36 -2.39
C LEU A 187 -18.75 0.23 -0.97
N GLU A 188 -18.15 -0.49 -0.02
CA GLU A 188 -17.91 0.03 1.34
C GLU A 188 -17.04 1.31 1.31
N GLY A 189 -16.02 1.34 0.45
CA GLY A 189 -15.21 2.55 0.24
C GLY A 189 -16.03 3.74 -0.29
N LEU A 190 -16.94 3.51 -1.23
CA LEU A 190 -17.84 4.55 -1.76
C LEU A 190 -18.82 5.06 -0.70
N ILE A 191 -19.43 4.16 0.07
CA ILE A 191 -20.33 4.51 1.18
C ILE A 191 -19.57 5.33 2.24
N ALA A 192 -18.36 4.91 2.60
CA ALA A 192 -17.53 5.64 3.57
C ALA A 192 -17.13 7.03 3.08
N ARG A 193 -16.83 7.16 1.79
CA ARG A 193 -16.57 8.47 1.17
C ARG A 193 -17.76 9.41 1.34
N LEU A 194 -18.97 8.94 1.01
CA LEU A 194 -20.19 9.76 1.00
C LEU A 194 -20.59 10.27 2.38
N ALA A 195 -20.45 9.43 3.40
CA ALA A 195 -20.79 9.83 4.76
C ALA A 195 -19.79 10.84 5.36
N SER A 196 -18.81 11.34 4.58
CA SER A 196 -17.65 12.11 5.07
C SER A 196 -16.98 11.44 6.27
N SER A 197 -17.19 10.13 6.37
CA SER A 197 -16.79 9.25 7.44
C SER A 197 -15.63 8.41 6.95
N GLY A 198 -14.95 8.79 5.85
CA GLY A 198 -13.78 8.10 5.35
C GLY A 198 -12.83 7.76 6.49
N SER A 199 -12.56 8.72 7.38
CA SER A 199 -11.80 8.49 8.62
C SER A 199 -12.55 7.77 9.73
N SER A 200 -13.84 7.99 9.98
CA SER A 200 -14.56 7.30 11.06
C SER A 200 -14.95 5.86 10.74
N ILE A 201 -15.24 5.50 9.48
CA ILE A 201 -15.44 4.14 8.98
C ILE A 201 -14.11 3.43 8.74
N TYR A 202 -13.08 4.11 8.22
CA TYR A 202 -11.70 3.58 8.27
C TYR A 202 -11.27 3.29 9.73
N ARG A 203 -11.69 4.13 10.68
CA ARG A 203 -11.47 3.94 12.11
C ARG A 203 -12.44 2.97 12.77
N GLU A 204 -13.67 2.77 12.28
CA GLU A 204 -14.63 1.78 12.80
C GLU A 204 -14.38 0.38 12.24
N MET A 205 -13.77 0.26 11.06
CA MET A 205 -13.08 -0.97 10.66
C MET A 205 -12.01 -1.40 11.69
N ARG A 206 -11.49 -0.46 12.52
CA ARG A 206 -10.62 -0.80 13.67
C ARG A 206 -11.36 -1.43 14.85
N CYS A 207 -12.70 -1.40 14.92
CA CYS A 207 -13.44 -1.95 16.06
C CYS A 207 -13.50 -3.49 16.09
N LYS A 208 -13.04 -4.17 15.03
CA LYS A 208 -12.81 -5.63 14.98
C LYS A 208 -11.43 -5.96 14.42
N ASP A 209 -10.40 -5.22 14.81
CA ASP A 209 -9.04 -5.55 14.38
C ASP A 209 -8.68 -6.97 14.84
N PRO A 210 -8.11 -7.80 13.95
CA PRO A 210 -7.63 -9.12 14.33
C PRO A 210 -6.55 -8.93 15.40
N THR A 211 -6.39 -9.89 16.30
CA THR A 211 -5.23 -9.88 17.21
C THR A 211 -3.93 -9.89 16.41
N GLY A 212 -2.84 -9.37 16.97
CA GLY A 212 -1.52 -9.41 16.33
C GLY A 212 -1.13 -10.79 15.76
N PRO A 213 -1.36 -11.91 16.50
CA PRO A 213 -1.15 -13.26 15.99
C PRO A 213 -2.04 -13.63 14.78
N GLU A 214 -3.32 -13.28 14.80
CA GLU A 214 -4.24 -13.55 13.68
C GLU A 214 -3.81 -12.79 12.43
N LEU A 215 -3.46 -11.50 12.57
CA LEU A 215 -2.95 -10.71 11.45
C LEU A 215 -1.68 -11.33 10.85
N LEU A 216 -0.76 -11.77 11.71
CA LEU A 216 0.46 -12.44 11.27
C LEU A 216 0.16 -13.73 10.49
N THR A 217 -0.81 -14.53 10.96
CA THR A 217 -1.28 -15.72 10.25
C THR A 217 -1.83 -15.36 8.87
N TYR A 218 -2.68 -14.35 8.77
CA TYR A 218 -3.27 -13.93 7.50
C TYR A 218 -2.21 -13.39 6.52
N MET A 219 -1.26 -12.59 6.99
CA MET A 219 -0.13 -12.13 6.19
C MET A 219 0.73 -13.31 5.71
N HIS A 220 0.95 -14.32 6.56
CA HIS A 220 1.70 -15.52 6.17
C HIS A 220 0.97 -16.33 5.10
N ILE A 221 -0.35 -16.50 5.22
CA ILE A 221 -1.16 -17.17 4.20
C ILE A 221 -1.05 -16.43 2.85
N LEU A 222 -1.15 -15.09 2.85
CA LEU A 222 -0.98 -14.30 1.63
C LEU A 222 0.43 -14.45 1.03
N TYR A 223 1.46 -14.42 1.87
CA TYR A 223 2.87 -14.61 1.48
C TYR A 223 3.13 -15.98 0.85
N GLU A 224 2.47 -17.03 1.32
CA GLU A 224 2.58 -18.37 0.73
C GLU A 224 1.71 -18.52 -0.54
N ALA A 225 0.53 -17.90 -0.55
CA ALA A 225 -0.41 -18.02 -1.66
C ALA A 225 0.06 -17.27 -2.91
N CYS A 226 0.66 -16.08 -2.74
CA CYS A 226 0.98 -15.17 -3.83
C CYS A 226 2.48 -14.80 -3.83
N PRO A 227 3.10 -14.58 -5.00
CA PRO A 227 4.54 -14.33 -5.10
C PRO A 227 4.94 -12.89 -4.79
N TYR A 228 4.03 -11.96 -4.47
CA TYR A 228 4.32 -10.51 -4.40
C TYR A 228 5.52 -10.18 -3.52
N PHE A 229 5.50 -10.65 -2.27
CA PHE A 229 6.55 -10.41 -1.29
C PHE A 229 7.81 -11.20 -1.62
N LYS A 230 7.69 -12.49 -1.98
CA LYS A 230 8.85 -13.33 -2.34
C LYS A 230 9.59 -12.77 -3.55
N PHE A 231 8.86 -12.32 -4.57
CA PHE A 231 9.40 -11.61 -5.74
C PHE A 231 10.20 -10.38 -5.31
N GLY A 232 9.60 -9.50 -4.51
CA GLY A 232 10.25 -8.28 -4.02
C GLY A 232 11.50 -8.57 -3.20
N TYR A 233 11.39 -9.48 -2.24
CA TYR A 233 12.47 -9.84 -1.33
C TYR A 233 13.64 -10.50 -2.05
N GLU A 234 13.38 -11.51 -2.90
CA GLU A 234 14.44 -12.22 -3.60
C GLU A 234 15.14 -11.34 -4.65
N SER A 235 14.39 -10.45 -5.33
CA SER A 235 14.98 -9.53 -6.30
C SER A 235 15.86 -8.47 -5.62
N ALA A 236 15.38 -7.88 -4.52
CA ALA A 236 16.16 -6.95 -3.71
C ALA A 236 17.39 -7.63 -3.08
N ASN A 237 17.22 -8.83 -2.50
CA ASN A 237 18.32 -9.60 -1.93
C ASN A 237 19.39 -9.95 -2.97
N GLY A 238 18.98 -10.31 -4.19
CA GLY A 238 19.89 -10.53 -5.31
C GLY A 238 20.74 -9.31 -5.62
N ALA A 239 20.11 -8.14 -5.76
CA ALA A 239 20.81 -6.87 -5.99
C ALA A 239 21.81 -6.53 -4.86
N ILE A 240 21.38 -6.70 -3.60
CA ILE A 240 22.20 -6.46 -2.42
C ILE A 240 23.39 -7.43 -2.39
N ALA A 241 23.15 -8.73 -2.56
CA ALA A 241 24.18 -9.76 -2.55
C ALA A 241 25.27 -9.49 -3.59
N GLU A 242 24.88 -9.07 -4.79
CA GLU A 242 25.82 -8.71 -5.86
C GLU A 242 26.65 -7.47 -5.54
N ALA A 243 25.99 -6.42 -5.03
CA ALA A 243 26.67 -5.18 -4.67
C ALA A 243 27.71 -5.41 -3.56
N VAL A 244 27.41 -6.28 -2.59
CA VAL A 244 28.26 -6.52 -1.41
C VAL A 244 29.15 -7.76 -1.52
N LYS A 245 29.21 -8.40 -2.69
CA LYS A 245 29.90 -9.70 -2.87
C LYS A 245 31.37 -9.73 -2.41
N ASN A 246 32.07 -8.61 -2.57
CA ASN A 246 33.51 -8.48 -2.23
C ASN A 246 33.75 -7.74 -0.90
N GLU A 247 32.69 -7.47 -0.14
CA GLU A 247 32.78 -6.71 1.11
C GLU A 247 32.97 -7.65 2.30
N SER A 248 33.80 -7.24 3.26
CA SER A 248 34.05 -7.99 4.50
C SER A 248 33.11 -7.59 5.63
N SER A 249 32.53 -6.37 5.56
CA SER A 249 31.58 -5.83 6.52
C SER A 249 30.47 -5.09 5.78
N VAL A 250 29.22 -5.47 6.08
CA VAL A 250 28.02 -4.98 5.39
C VAL A 250 27.04 -4.45 6.43
N HIS A 251 26.53 -3.24 6.19
CA HIS A 251 25.41 -2.66 6.94
C HIS A 251 24.21 -2.58 6.02
N ILE A 252 23.10 -3.19 6.43
CA ILE A 252 21.82 -3.12 5.75
C ILE A 252 20.89 -2.23 6.58
N ILE A 253 20.31 -1.21 5.97
CA ILE A 253 19.20 -0.44 6.53
C ILE A 253 17.92 -0.87 5.82
N ASP A 254 17.00 -1.44 6.59
CA ASP A 254 15.68 -1.87 6.11
C ASP A 254 14.62 -0.92 6.63
N PHE A 255 13.91 -0.23 5.73
CA PHE A 255 12.88 0.74 6.09
C PHE A 255 11.53 0.11 6.45
N GLN A 256 11.39 -1.22 6.35
CA GLN A 256 10.19 -1.93 6.79
C GLN A 256 10.54 -3.38 7.18
N ILE A 257 11.26 -3.54 8.31
CA ILE A 257 11.80 -4.84 8.74
C ILE A 257 10.73 -5.89 9.02
N SER A 258 9.54 -5.48 9.50
CA SER A 258 8.43 -6.38 9.83
C SER A 258 8.90 -7.56 10.72
N GLN A 259 8.79 -8.81 10.25
CA GLN A 259 9.25 -10.01 10.94
C GLN A 259 10.68 -10.46 10.56
N GLY A 260 11.38 -9.71 9.72
CA GLY A 260 12.72 -10.03 9.22
C GLY A 260 12.75 -11.14 8.16
N GLY A 261 11.60 -11.54 7.62
CA GLY A 261 11.47 -12.67 6.68
C GLY A 261 12.34 -12.53 5.43
N GLN A 262 12.45 -11.32 4.87
CA GLN A 262 13.31 -11.03 3.72
C GLN A 262 14.76 -11.48 3.96
N TRP A 263 15.31 -11.23 5.15
CA TRP A 263 16.73 -11.45 5.41
C TRP A 263 17.10 -12.91 5.62
N VAL A 264 16.10 -13.80 5.76
CA VAL A 264 16.33 -15.23 5.93
C VAL A 264 17.09 -15.82 4.74
N SER A 265 16.66 -15.53 3.50
CA SER A 265 17.32 -16.06 2.31
C SER A 265 18.69 -15.44 2.08
N LEU A 266 18.85 -14.13 2.33
CA LEU A 266 20.15 -13.46 2.20
C LEU A 266 21.20 -14.00 3.20
N ILE A 267 20.85 -14.18 4.47
CA ILE A 267 21.78 -14.70 5.49
C ILE A 267 22.25 -16.11 5.10
N ARG A 268 21.33 -16.98 4.66
CA ARG A 268 21.66 -18.32 4.16
C ARG A 268 22.61 -18.26 2.97
N ALA A 269 22.32 -17.40 1.99
CA ALA A 269 23.14 -17.23 0.80
C ALA A 269 24.55 -16.73 1.14
N LEU A 270 24.69 -15.78 2.06
CA LEU A 270 25.97 -15.23 2.51
C LEU A 270 26.83 -16.27 3.25
N GLY A 271 26.20 -17.14 4.06
CA GLY A 271 26.87 -18.24 4.76
C GLY A 271 27.32 -19.37 3.82
N ALA A 272 26.61 -19.59 2.72
CA ALA A 272 26.91 -20.65 1.74
C ALA A 272 27.92 -20.24 0.64
N ARG A 273 28.49 -19.02 0.70
CA ARG A 273 29.38 -18.51 -0.37
C ARG A 273 30.65 -19.36 -0.54
N PRO A 274 30.97 -19.83 -1.77
CA PRO A 274 32.20 -20.60 -2.01
C PRO A 274 33.47 -19.77 -1.81
N GLY A 275 34.47 -20.34 -1.12
CA GLY A 275 35.85 -19.84 -1.15
C GLY A 275 36.18 -18.62 -0.26
N GLY A 276 35.32 -18.22 0.69
CA GLY A 276 35.60 -17.11 1.60
C GLY A 276 34.82 -17.15 2.91
N ARG A 277 35.26 -16.36 3.91
CA ARG A 277 34.54 -16.17 5.16
C ARG A 277 33.28 -15.31 4.90
N ALA A 278 32.15 -15.68 5.49
CA ALA A 278 30.95 -14.85 5.46
C ALA A 278 31.25 -13.42 5.97
N PRO A 279 30.63 -12.38 5.39
CA PRO A 279 30.92 -11.02 5.81
C PRO A 279 30.31 -10.79 7.18
N ARG A 280 30.82 -9.81 7.93
CA ARG A 280 30.09 -9.31 9.09
C ARG A 280 28.85 -8.58 8.60
N VAL A 281 27.67 -8.99 9.02
CA VAL A 281 26.39 -8.40 8.61
C VAL A 281 25.79 -7.66 9.79
N ARG A 282 25.46 -6.39 9.59
CA ARG A 282 24.68 -5.59 10.52
C ARG A 282 23.38 -5.17 9.88
N ILE A 283 22.26 -5.39 10.54
CA ILE A 283 20.94 -4.95 10.07
C ILE A 283 20.39 -3.89 11.01
N THR A 284 20.05 -2.73 10.47
CA THR A 284 19.20 -1.74 11.14
C THR A 284 17.79 -1.87 10.59
N GLY A 285 16.92 -2.50 11.37
CA GLY A 285 15.53 -2.71 10.99
C GLY A 285 14.66 -1.58 11.52
N ILE A 286 14.12 -0.78 10.62
CA ILE A 286 13.18 0.30 10.90
C ILE A 286 11.77 -0.23 10.74
N ASP A 287 10.89 0.21 11.64
CA ASP A 287 9.47 -0.09 11.52
C ASP A 287 8.65 0.96 12.29
N ASP A 288 7.46 1.28 11.78
CA ASP A 288 6.58 2.26 12.43
C ASP A 288 6.13 1.71 13.80
N PRO A 289 6.19 2.53 14.88
CA PRO A 289 5.63 2.16 16.18
C PRO A 289 4.16 1.74 16.12
N ARG A 290 3.37 2.28 15.18
CA ARG A 290 1.97 1.90 14.94
C ARG A 290 1.82 0.45 14.49
N SER A 291 2.83 -0.10 13.83
CA SER A 291 2.87 -1.49 13.37
C SER A 291 3.32 -2.48 14.47
N SER A 292 3.65 -2.00 15.67
CA SER A 292 4.08 -2.85 16.80
C SER A 292 3.05 -3.91 17.19
N PHE A 293 1.75 -3.61 17.00
CA PHE A 293 0.67 -4.53 17.26
C PHE A 293 0.76 -5.83 16.43
N ALA A 294 1.20 -5.73 15.17
CA ALA A 294 1.41 -6.90 14.30
C ALA A 294 2.68 -7.69 14.69
N ARG A 295 3.62 -7.06 15.41
CA ARG A 295 4.89 -7.66 15.84
C ARG A 295 4.81 -8.13 17.28
N GLN A 296 4.30 -9.34 17.47
CA GLN A 296 4.28 -10.03 18.77
C GLN A 296 5.70 -10.11 19.37
N GLY A 297 6.03 -9.19 20.29
CA GLY A 297 7.33 -9.13 20.97
C GLY A 297 8.31 -8.04 20.49
N GLY A 298 7.91 -7.17 19.56
CA GLY A 298 8.70 -6.02 19.14
C GLY A 298 9.95 -6.34 18.31
N LEU A 299 10.76 -5.31 18.03
CA LEU A 299 11.94 -5.42 17.16
C LEU A 299 13.07 -6.28 17.77
N GLU A 300 13.13 -6.39 19.10
CA GLU A 300 14.12 -7.20 19.79
C GLU A 300 14.00 -8.69 19.44
N LEU A 301 12.76 -9.20 19.38
CA LEU A 301 12.53 -10.60 19.04
C LEU A 301 12.91 -10.91 17.59
N VAL A 302 12.71 -9.95 16.67
CA VAL A 302 13.18 -10.07 15.28
C VAL A 302 14.71 -10.19 15.25
N GLY A 303 15.41 -9.33 16.00
CA GLY A 303 16.87 -9.39 16.14
C GLY A 303 17.37 -10.72 16.70
N LEU A 304 16.71 -11.27 17.73
CA LEU A 304 17.04 -12.58 18.30
C LEU A 304 16.85 -13.72 17.30
N ARG A 305 15.75 -13.72 16.53
CA ARG A 305 15.49 -14.74 15.50
C ARG A 305 16.53 -14.68 14.38
N LEU A 306 16.84 -13.49 13.87
CA LEU A 306 17.85 -13.30 12.83
C LEU A 306 19.26 -13.63 13.33
N GLY A 307 19.58 -13.28 14.58
CA GLY A 307 20.86 -13.62 15.21
C GLY A 307 21.08 -15.13 15.32
N LYS A 308 20.07 -15.88 15.80
CA LYS A 308 20.11 -17.35 15.82
C LYS A 308 20.28 -17.93 14.42
N LEU A 309 19.57 -17.39 13.42
CA LEU A 309 19.71 -17.83 12.04
C LEU A 309 21.12 -17.60 11.50
N ALA A 310 21.71 -16.44 11.77
CA ALA A 310 23.05 -16.10 11.34
C ALA A 310 24.12 -16.97 12.01
N GLU A 311 23.96 -17.26 13.30
CA GLU A 311 24.81 -18.20 14.03
C GLU A 311 24.79 -19.59 13.40
N MET A 312 23.60 -20.13 13.08
CA MET A 312 23.46 -21.43 12.41
C MET A 312 24.16 -21.51 11.05
N HIS A 313 24.35 -20.38 10.36
CA HIS A 313 25.00 -20.31 9.05
C HIS A 313 26.41 -19.71 9.11
N GLY A 314 26.98 -19.53 10.30
CA GLY A 314 28.34 -19.03 10.48
C GLY A 314 28.55 -17.57 10.03
N VAL A 315 27.49 -16.76 10.02
CA VAL A 315 27.53 -15.35 9.62
C VAL A 315 27.69 -14.47 10.86
N PRO A 316 28.81 -13.71 11.02
CA PRO A 316 28.94 -12.75 12.11
C PRO A 316 27.87 -11.67 12.01
N PHE A 317 27.03 -11.50 13.04
CA PHE A 317 25.80 -10.73 12.92
C PHE A 317 25.57 -9.75 14.06
N GLU A 318 24.98 -8.60 13.72
CA GLU A 318 24.51 -7.58 14.66
C GLU A 318 23.15 -7.05 14.19
N PHE A 319 22.19 -6.88 15.11
CA PHE A 319 20.90 -6.27 14.82
C PHE A 319 20.66 -5.03 15.67
N ARG A 320 20.12 -3.99 15.05
CA ARG A 320 19.62 -2.77 15.71
C ARG A 320 18.18 -2.53 15.27
N GLY A 321 17.25 -2.65 16.20
CA GLY A 321 15.87 -2.23 15.98
C GLY A 321 15.73 -0.71 16.13
N ALA A 322 15.03 -0.07 15.19
CA ALA A 322 14.72 1.36 15.24
C ALA A 322 13.21 1.57 15.03
N ALA A 323 12.46 1.74 16.13
CA ALA A 323 11.03 2.04 16.06
C ALA A 323 10.83 3.52 15.67
N LEU A 324 10.77 3.81 14.37
CA LEU A 324 10.73 5.16 13.82
C LEU A 324 9.68 5.24 12.70
N CYS A 325 8.96 6.35 12.65
CA CYS A 325 8.19 6.67 11.46
C CYS A 325 9.15 7.15 10.35
N CYS A 326 8.96 6.72 9.10
CA CYS A 326 9.82 7.12 7.98
C CYS A 326 9.86 8.64 7.75
N THR A 327 8.83 9.36 8.21
CA THR A 327 8.76 10.82 8.17
C THR A 327 9.72 11.51 9.16
N GLU A 328 10.17 10.81 10.20
CA GLU A 328 10.98 11.33 11.33
C GLU A 328 12.42 10.80 11.35
N VAL A 329 12.81 10.07 10.28
CA VAL A 329 14.13 9.47 10.16
C VAL A 329 15.19 10.55 9.93
N GLU A 330 16.22 10.49 10.75
CA GLU A 330 17.42 11.34 10.72
C GLU A 330 18.67 10.46 10.64
N THR A 331 19.77 11.01 10.12
CA THR A 331 21.00 10.26 9.83
C THR A 331 21.58 9.57 11.08
N GLU A 332 21.53 10.25 12.21
CA GLU A 332 22.07 9.80 13.49
C GLU A 332 21.31 8.57 14.03
N LYS A 333 20.03 8.46 13.69
CA LYS A 333 19.16 7.36 14.13
C LYS A 333 19.41 6.07 13.35
N LEU A 334 20.04 6.15 12.17
CA LEU A 334 20.36 5.02 11.31
C LEU A 334 21.61 4.25 11.75
N GLY A 335 22.44 4.86 12.60
CA GLY A 335 23.61 4.21 13.19
C GLY A 335 24.62 3.72 12.15
N VAL A 336 24.86 4.49 11.09
CA VAL A 336 25.90 4.20 10.09
C VAL A 336 27.28 4.29 10.74
N ARG A 337 28.22 3.43 10.30
CA ARG A 337 29.59 3.35 10.81
C ARG A 337 30.57 3.38 9.65
N ASP A 338 31.72 4.02 9.85
CA ASP A 338 32.79 4.03 8.86
C ASP A 338 33.36 2.62 8.63
N GLY A 339 33.73 2.33 7.38
CA GLY A 339 34.33 1.05 6.99
C GLY A 339 33.35 -0.11 6.76
N GLU A 340 32.04 0.13 6.85
CA GLU A 340 31.00 -0.85 6.48
C GLU A 340 30.39 -0.49 5.12
N ALA A 341 30.22 -1.47 4.24
CA ALA A 341 29.53 -1.27 2.98
C ALA A 341 28.02 -1.18 3.21
N LEU A 342 27.43 -0.04 2.88
CA LEU A 342 26.02 0.25 3.16
C LEU A 342 25.10 -0.21 2.02
N ALA A 343 24.07 -0.97 2.35
CA ALA A 343 22.92 -1.26 1.49
C ALA A 343 21.64 -0.72 2.14
N VAL A 344 20.75 -0.14 1.34
CA VAL A 344 19.46 0.38 1.83
C VAL A 344 18.31 -0.28 1.09
N ASN A 345 17.27 -0.69 1.81
CA ASN A 345 16.13 -1.42 1.26
C ASN A 345 14.82 -0.69 1.60
N PHE A 346 14.00 -0.46 0.58
CA PHE A 346 12.64 0.08 0.69
C PHE A 346 11.64 -0.95 0.14
N PRO A 347 11.15 -1.88 0.98
CA PRO A 347 10.18 -2.88 0.54
C PRO A 347 8.75 -2.41 0.85
N LEU A 348 8.01 -1.99 -0.17
CA LEU A 348 6.58 -1.64 -0.11
C LEU A 348 6.29 -0.64 1.03
N VAL A 349 7.00 0.49 1.07
CA VAL A 349 6.94 1.41 2.22
C VAL A 349 6.88 2.88 1.84
N LEU A 350 7.49 3.30 0.72
CA LEU A 350 7.56 4.72 0.37
C LEU A 350 6.20 5.26 -0.06
N HIS A 351 5.31 4.40 -0.58
CA HIS A 351 3.94 4.81 -0.91
C HIS A 351 3.13 5.29 0.31
N HIS A 352 3.41 4.81 1.53
CA HIS A 352 2.73 5.32 2.73
C HIS A 352 3.19 6.72 3.16
N MET A 353 4.33 7.21 2.63
CA MET A 353 4.86 8.50 3.03
C MET A 353 4.11 9.65 2.34
N PRO A 354 3.79 10.73 3.07
CA PRO A 354 3.24 11.95 2.48
C PRO A 354 4.17 12.52 1.41
N ASP A 355 3.57 12.91 0.28
CA ASP A 355 4.25 13.52 -0.84
C ASP A 355 4.02 15.05 -0.89
N GLU A 356 4.41 15.67 -1.99
CA GLU A 356 4.23 17.10 -2.25
C GLU A 356 2.76 17.57 -2.28
N SER A 357 1.79 16.66 -2.48
CA SER A 357 0.36 17.01 -2.46
C SER A 357 -0.20 17.17 -1.05
N VAL A 358 0.49 16.61 -0.05
CA VAL A 358 0.04 16.60 1.35
C VAL A 358 0.84 17.57 2.21
N THR A 359 2.15 17.66 1.99
CA THR A 359 3.06 18.47 2.81
C THR A 359 4.11 19.17 1.96
N VAL A 360 4.46 20.41 2.33
CA VAL A 360 5.54 21.16 1.67
C VAL A 360 6.93 20.54 1.87
N GLU A 361 7.08 19.73 2.93
CA GLU A 361 8.34 19.07 3.27
C GLU A 361 8.71 17.95 2.31
N ASN A 362 7.73 17.36 1.61
CA ASN A 362 7.87 16.22 0.69
C ASN A 362 8.78 15.13 1.30
N HIS A 363 8.21 14.38 2.26
CA HIS A 363 8.97 13.42 3.06
C HIS A 363 9.65 12.33 2.21
N ARG A 364 9.07 11.95 1.06
CA ARG A 364 9.66 11.01 0.11
C ARG A 364 11.00 11.53 -0.41
N ASP A 365 11.02 12.72 -0.97
CA ASP A 365 12.24 13.30 -1.54
C ASP A 365 13.27 13.64 -0.46
N ARG A 366 12.83 14.11 0.72
CA ARG A 366 13.74 14.33 1.86
C ARG A 366 14.47 13.04 2.22
N LEU A 367 13.74 11.92 2.34
CA LEU A 367 14.33 10.64 2.72
C LEU A 367 15.30 10.11 1.67
N LEU A 368 14.95 10.19 0.38
CA LEU A 368 15.85 9.78 -0.70
C LEU A 368 17.15 10.61 -0.70
N ARG A 369 17.07 11.93 -0.53
CA ARG A 369 18.27 12.78 -0.42
C ARG A 369 19.09 12.44 0.83
N LEU A 370 18.44 12.16 1.96
CA LEU A 370 19.13 11.71 3.17
C LEU A 370 19.91 10.44 2.89
N VAL A 371 19.26 9.43 2.29
CA VAL A 371 19.88 8.15 1.95
C VAL A 371 21.04 8.36 0.97
N LYS A 372 20.90 9.22 -0.04
CA LYS A 372 22.00 9.50 -0.98
C LYS A 372 23.22 10.07 -0.27
N ARG A 373 23.04 10.94 0.73
CA ARG A 373 24.16 11.50 1.52
C ARG A 373 24.93 10.44 2.30
N LEU A 374 24.32 9.29 2.62
CA LEU A 374 25.00 8.16 3.27
C LEU A 374 25.92 7.40 2.30
N SER A 375 25.88 7.73 1.01
CA SER A 375 26.67 7.08 -0.04
C SER A 375 26.54 5.55 -0.04
N PRO A 376 25.30 5.00 -0.07
CA PRO A 376 25.09 3.57 -0.09
C PRO A 376 25.67 2.96 -1.37
N LYS A 377 26.19 1.73 -1.24
CA LYS A 377 26.69 0.97 -2.39
C LYS A 377 25.55 0.51 -3.30
N VAL A 378 24.38 0.26 -2.70
CA VAL A 378 23.15 -0.06 -3.41
C VAL A 378 21.93 0.38 -2.60
N VAL A 379 20.89 0.82 -3.31
CA VAL A 379 19.55 1.04 -2.77
C VAL A 379 18.55 0.22 -3.57
N THR A 380 17.75 -0.61 -2.91
CA THR A 380 16.68 -1.40 -3.53
C THR A 380 15.32 -0.76 -3.25
N LEU A 381 14.46 -0.76 -4.27
CA LEU A 381 13.09 -0.29 -4.19
C LEU A 381 12.16 -1.38 -4.72
N VAL A 382 11.19 -1.77 -3.90
CA VAL A 382 10.07 -2.63 -4.29
C VAL A 382 8.78 -1.88 -3.98
N GLU A 383 7.92 -1.67 -4.98
CA GLU A 383 6.68 -0.89 -4.83
C GLU A 383 5.55 -1.49 -5.67
N GLN A 384 4.29 -1.22 -5.30
CA GLN A 384 3.15 -1.58 -6.16
C GLN A 384 3.17 -0.72 -7.44
N GLU A 385 2.92 -1.37 -8.58
CA GLU A 385 2.82 -0.69 -9.88
C GLU A 385 1.37 -0.27 -10.13
N ALA A 386 1.00 0.89 -9.59
CA ALA A 386 -0.33 1.49 -9.77
C ALA A 386 -0.26 3.03 -9.73
N ASN A 387 -1.10 3.70 -10.52
CA ASN A 387 -1.20 5.16 -10.52
C ASN A 387 -2.36 5.67 -9.66
N THR A 388 -2.28 5.47 -8.34
CA THR A 388 -3.35 5.85 -7.41
C THR A 388 -3.05 7.08 -6.57
N ASN A 389 -1.93 7.78 -6.81
CA ASN A 389 -1.59 8.96 -6.03
C ASN A 389 -2.10 10.27 -6.63
N THR A 390 -1.60 10.67 -7.81
CA THR A 390 -1.84 12.02 -8.39
C THR A 390 -3.09 12.13 -9.25
N ALA A 391 -3.79 11.02 -9.50
CA ALA A 391 -4.99 11.00 -10.31
C ALA A 391 -6.21 11.58 -9.54
N PRO A 392 -7.13 12.28 -10.22
CA PRO A 392 -8.45 12.62 -9.68
C PRO A 392 -9.22 11.37 -9.23
N PHE A 393 -10.33 11.56 -8.53
CA PHE A 393 -11.05 10.47 -7.87
C PHE A 393 -11.49 9.36 -8.85
N LEU A 394 -12.22 9.66 -9.92
CA LEU A 394 -12.73 8.62 -10.81
C LEU A 394 -11.61 7.83 -11.53
N PRO A 395 -10.59 8.45 -12.16
CA PRO A 395 -9.47 7.70 -12.73
C PRO A 395 -8.73 6.85 -11.70
N ARG A 396 -8.56 7.37 -10.47
CA ARG A 396 -7.97 6.61 -9.37
C ARG A 396 -8.83 5.40 -8.99
N PHE A 397 -10.14 5.56 -8.89
CA PHE A 397 -11.07 4.47 -8.61
C PHE A 397 -10.97 3.36 -9.65
N VAL A 398 -10.91 3.72 -10.94
CA VAL A 398 -10.72 2.76 -12.05
C VAL A 398 -9.40 2.02 -11.91
N GLU A 399 -8.30 2.74 -11.67
CA GLU A 399 -6.98 2.13 -11.45
C GLU A 399 -6.98 1.17 -10.26
N THR A 400 -7.56 1.57 -9.12
CA THR A 400 -7.71 0.73 -7.93
C THR A 400 -8.52 -0.53 -8.25
N MET A 401 -9.65 -0.39 -8.94
CA MET A 401 -10.48 -1.52 -9.33
C MET A 401 -9.72 -2.50 -10.24
N SER A 402 -9.03 -2.01 -11.27
CA SER A 402 -8.24 -2.84 -12.19
C SER A 402 -7.09 -3.55 -11.49
N HIS A 403 -6.32 -2.84 -10.66
CA HIS A 403 -5.18 -3.40 -9.94
C HIS A 403 -5.63 -4.50 -8.95
N TYR A 404 -6.59 -4.19 -8.06
CA TYR A 404 -7.02 -5.17 -7.07
C TYR A 404 -7.88 -6.29 -7.66
N LEU A 405 -8.52 -6.10 -8.81
CA LEU A 405 -9.19 -7.22 -9.49
C LEU A 405 -8.17 -8.29 -9.89
N ALA A 406 -7.02 -7.89 -10.43
CA ALA A 406 -5.93 -8.82 -10.74
C ALA A 406 -5.38 -9.51 -9.48
N VAL A 407 -5.24 -8.78 -8.36
CA VAL A 407 -4.86 -9.36 -7.06
C VAL A 407 -5.88 -10.42 -6.60
N PHE A 408 -7.17 -10.08 -6.56
CA PHE A 408 -8.24 -10.99 -6.13
C PHE A 408 -8.41 -12.20 -7.03
N GLU A 409 -8.26 -12.04 -8.35
CA GLU A 409 -8.23 -13.16 -9.30
C GLU A 409 -7.06 -14.11 -9.03
N SER A 410 -5.89 -13.56 -8.70
CA SER A 410 -4.70 -14.36 -8.44
C SER A 410 -4.75 -15.12 -7.12
N ILE A 411 -5.42 -14.56 -6.10
CA ILE A 411 -5.74 -15.25 -4.85
C ILE A 411 -6.73 -16.39 -5.11
N ASP A 412 -7.76 -16.18 -5.93
CA ASP A 412 -8.80 -17.19 -6.23
C ASP A 412 -8.24 -18.46 -6.89
N VAL A 413 -7.10 -18.35 -7.58
CA VAL A 413 -6.40 -19.51 -8.16
C VAL A 413 -5.73 -20.39 -7.10
N LYS A 414 -5.25 -19.80 -6.00
CA LYS A 414 -4.48 -20.53 -4.97
C LYS A 414 -5.30 -20.87 -3.73
N LEU A 415 -6.16 -19.95 -3.29
CA LEU A 415 -7.04 -20.11 -2.14
C LEU A 415 -8.46 -20.30 -2.65
N GLY A 416 -8.92 -21.56 -2.63
CA GLY A 416 -10.29 -21.93 -3.01
C GLY A 416 -11.34 -21.17 -2.19
N ARG A 417 -12.57 -21.11 -2.70
CA ARG A 417 -13.63 -20.30 -2.09
C ARG A 417 -14.12 -20.80 -0.74
N ASP A 418 -13.91 -22.09 -0.49
CA ASP A 418 -14.17 -22.79 0.75
C ASP A 418 -13.04 -22.63 1.80
N HIS A 419 -11.91 -22.03 1.41
CA HIS A 419 -10.80 -21.76 2.33
C HIS A 419 -11.25 -20.75 3.39
N LYS A 420 -11.41 -21.23 4.62
CA LYS A 420 -12.04 -20.49 5.73
C LYS A 420 -11.34 -19.16 6.03
N GLU A 421 -10.02 -19.15 5.97
CA GLU A 421 -9.21 -17.97 6.28
C GLU A 421 -9.06 -16.99 5.09
N ARG A 422 -9.49 -17.34 3.86
CA ARG A 422 -9.34 -16.46 2.68
C ARG A 422 -10.04 -15.13 2.88
N ILE A 423 -11.27 -15.16 3.40
CA ILE A 423 -12.04 -13.93 3.67
C ILE A 423 -11.27 -13.04 4.63
N SER A 424 -10.69 -13.60 5.69
CA SER A 424 -9.86 -12.87 6.66
C SER A 424 -8.59 -12.31 6.02
N VAL A 425 -7.94 -13.05 5.12
CA VAL A 425 -6.80 -12.54 4.34
C VAL A 425 -7.21 -11.33 3.52
N GLU A 426 -8.30 -11.41 2.77
CA GLU A 426 -8.75 -10.31 1.92
C GLU A 426 -9.19 -9.10 2.73
N GLN A 427 -9.95 -9.33 3.80
CA GLN A 427 -10.44 -8.28 4.66
C GLN A 427 -9.31 -7.57 5.42
N HIS A 428 -8.36 -8.30 5.98
CA HIS A 428 -7.36 -7.72 6.89
C HIS A 428 -6.05 -7.34 6.19
N CYS A 429 -5.72 -7.95 5.04
CA CYS A 429 -4.51 -7.61 4.30
C CYS A 429 -4.76 -6.65 3.13
N LEU A 430 -5.96 -6.65 2.51
CA LEU A 430 -6.19 -5.90 1.26
C LEU A 430 -7.32 -4.88 1.36
N ALA A 431 -8.44 -5.22 1.97
CA ALA A 431 -9.62 -4.36 1.98
C ALA A 431 -9.35 -3.00 2.62
N ARG A 432 -8.49 -2.95 3.64
CA ARG A 432 -8.09 -1.69 4.27
C ARG A 432 -7.40 -0.75 3.28
N GLU A 433 -6.54 -1.27 2.42
CA GLU A 433 -5.86 -0.48 1.40
C GLU A 433 -6.85 0.02 0.36
N VAL A 434 -7.72 -0.88 -0.14
CA VAL A 434 -8.79 -0.55 -1.11
C VAL A 434 -9.69 0.56 -0.56
N VAL A 435 -10.17 0.42 0.67
CA VAL A 435 -11.05 1.42 1.28
C VAL A 435 -10.31 2.74 1.52
N ASN A 436 -9.04 2.72 1.93
CA ASN A 436 -8.28 3.97 2.09
C ASN A 436 -8.13 4.73 0.76
N LEU A 437 -7.87 4.00 -0.35
CA LEU A 437 -7.72 4.57 -1.70
C LEU A 437 -9.01 5.23 -2.21
N VAL A 438 -10.17 4.66 -1.88
CA VAL A 438 -11.48 5.15 -2.34
C VAL A 438 -12.06 6.21 -1.39
N ALA A 439 -12.05 5.95 -0.08
CA ALA A 439 -12.80 6.73 0.89
C ALA A 439 -12.06 7.98 1.39
N CYS A 440 -10.72 7.94 1.47
CA CYS A 440 -9.94 8.98 2.14
C CYS A 440 -9.36 10.00 1.14
N GLU A 441 -9.07 11.20 1.63
CA GLU A 441 -8.38 12.26 0.90
C GLU A 441 -7.37 12.99 1.81
N GLY A 442 -6.52 13.84 1.23
CA GLY A 442 -5.56 14.63 1.99
C GLY A 442 -4.70 13.78 2.93
N VAL A 443 -4.44 14.26 4.15
CA VAL A 443 -3.61 13.53 5.13
C VAL A 443 -4.16 12.17 5.55
N GLU A 444 -5.47 11.92 5.39
CA GLU A 444 -6.11 10.66 5.81
C GLU A 444 -5.90 9.53 4.80
N ARG A 445 -5.61 9.87 3.55
CA ARG A 445 -5.24 8.89 2.53
C ARG A 445 -3.75 8.57 2.67
N GLU A 446 -3.45 7.43 3.27
CA GLU A 446 -2.10 6.92 3.47
C GLU A 446 -1.64 6.09 2.25
N GLU A 447 -2.54 5.37 1.57
CA GLU A 447 -2.22 4.59 0.38
C GLU A 447 -2.07 5.49 -0.87
N ARG A 448 -0.84 5.57 -1.38
CA ARG A 448 -0.46 6.51 -2.45
C ARG A 448 0.58 5.90 -3.39
N HIS A 449 0.19 4.83 -4.07
CA HIS A 449 1.06 4.16 -5.03
C HIS A 449 1.39 5.08 -6.21
N GLU A 450 2.62 4.98 -6.69
CA GLU A 450 3.09 5.67 -7.89
C GLU A 450 3.69 4.62 -8.84
N PRO A 451 3.50 4.78 -10.17
CA PRO A 451 4.15 3.90 -11.13
C PRO A 451 5.67 4.07 -11.07
N LEU A 452 6.43 3.03 -11.44
CA LEU A 452 7.89 3.03 -11.36
C LEU A 452 8.52 4.22 -12.09
N GLY A 453 7.91 4.71 -13.18
CA GLY A 453 8.38 5.90 -13.88
C GLY A 453 8.48 7.16 -13.00
N LYS A 454 7.55 7.34 -12.06
CA LYS A 454 7.57 8.47 -11.11
C LYS A 454 8.63 8.24 -10.03
N TRP A 455 8.72 7.03 -9.48
CA TRP A 455 9.80 6.66 -8.54
C TRP A 455 11.18 6.87 -9.16
N ARG A 456 11.39 6.46 -10.41
CA ARG A 456 12.64 6.69 -11.15
C ARG A 456 13.00 8.17 -11.23
N SER A 457 12.01 9.02 -11.45
CA SER A 457 12.22 10.47 -11.50
C SER A 457 12.67 11.00 -10.14
N ARG A 458 12.01 10.58 -9.04
CA ARG A 458 12.41 10.95 -7.67
C ARG A 458 13.84 10.51 -7.33
N PHE A 459 14.21 9.26 -7.66
CA PHE A 459 15.56 8.75 -7.43
C PHE A 459 16.62 9.53 -8.22
N ARG A 460 16.38 9.80 -9.51
CA ARG A 460 17.29 10.61 -10.33
C ARG A 460 17.44 12.03 -9.79
N MET A 461 16.34 12.66 -9.38
CA MET A 461 16.36 13.99 -8.76
C MET A 461 17.11 14.02 -7.42
N ALA A 462 17.10 12.91 -6.67
CA ALA A 462 17.92 12.77 -5.46
C ALA A 462 19.40 12.46 -5.75
N GLY A 463 19.78 12.26 -7.02
CA GLY A 463 21.16 12.01 -7.45
C GLY A 463 21.54 10.54 -7.56
N PHE A 464 20.57 9.61 -7.58
CA PHE A 464 20.84 8.20 -7.81
C PHE A 464 20.94 7.85 -9.30
N GLU A 465 21.78 6.86 -9.59
CA GLU A 465 21.85 6.23 -10.90
C GLU A 465 21.21 4.84 -10.86
N PRO A 466 20.52 4.40 -11.93
CA PRO A 466 20.01 3.02 -12.01
C PRO A 466 21.15 2.00 -11.87
N TYR A 467 20.89 0.93 -11.12
CA TYR A 467 21.74 -0.25 -10.98
C TYR A 467 20.94 -1.47 -11.49
N PRO A 468 21.06 -1.83 -12.78
CA PRO A 468 20.28 -2.91 -13.36
C PRO A 468 20.52 -4.25 -12.66
N LEU A 469 19.45 -5.01 -12.45
CA LEU A 469 19.52 -6.36 -11.91
C LEU A 469 20.22 -7.29 -12.90
N SER A 470 21.07 -8.19 -12.41
CA SER A 470 21.80 -9.10 -13.29
C SER A 470 20.90 -10.18 -13.89
N SER A 471 21.36 -10.78 -14.99
CA SER A 471 20.72 -11.94 -15.59
C SER A 471 20.61 -13.14 -14.64
N TYR A 472 21.52 -13.26 -13.66
CA TYR A 472 21.47 -14.31 -12.65
C TYR A 472 20.28 -14.08 -11.70
N VAL A 473 20.12 -12.86 -11.18
CA VAL A 473 18.98 -12.49 -10.34
C VAL A 473 17.68 -12.71 -11.12
N ASN A 474 17.61 -12.24 -12.37
CA ASN A 474 16.41 -12.38 -13.19
C ASN A 474 16.06 -13.86 -13.45
N ALA A 475 17.06 -14.72 -13.66
CA ALA A 475 16.85 -16.16 -13.81
C ALA A 475 16.36 -16.82 -12.51
N THR A 476 16.88 -16.42 -11.35
CA THR A 476 16.41 -16.91 -10.03
C THR A 476 14.96 -16.52 -9.80
N ILE A 477 14.57 -15.29 -10.10
CA ILE A 477 13.18 -14.84 -9.96
C ILE A 477 12.26 -15.56 -10.93
N LYS A 478 12.71 -15.81 -12.17
CA LYS A 478 11.96 -16.63 -13.12
C LYS A 478 11.73 -18.04 -12.57
N GLY A 479 12.75 -18.69 -12.03
CA GLY A 479 12.62 -20.02 -11.41
C GLY A 479 11.71 -20.03 -10.17
N LEU A 480 11.71 -18.96 -9.37
CA LEU A 480 10.75 -18.81 -8.27
C LEU A 480 9.30 -18.85 -8.79
N LEU A 481 9.01 -18.13 -9.88
CA LEU A 481 7.66 -18.03 -10.44
C LEU A 481 7.16 -19.32 -11.11
N GLU A 482 8.05 -20.25 -11.50
CA GLU A 482 7.67 -21.57 -12.03
C GLU A 482 6.86 -22.42 -11.03
N SER A 483 6.97 -22.11 -9.73
CA SER A 483 6.17 -22.76 -8.68
C SER A 483 4.76 -22.17 -8.50
N TYR A 484 4.43 -21.09 -9.23
CA TYR A 484 3.16 -20.38 -9.17
C TYR A 484 2.33 -20.60 -10.44
N SER A 485 1.12 -20.00 -10.49
CA SER A 485 0.27 -20.06 -11.68
C SER A 485 0.97 -19.46 -12.91
N GLU A 486 0.81 -20.09 -14.06
CA GLU A 486 1.27 -19.59 -15.37
C GLU A 486 0.69 -18.23 -15.77
N LYS A 487 -0.37 -17.77 -15.07
CA LYS A 487 -0.94 -16.44 -15.25
C LYS A 487 -0.07 -15.33 -14.67
N TYR A 488 0.88 -15.65 -13.78
CA TYR A 488 1.88 -14.67 -13.36
C TYR A 488 2.86 -14.41 -14.48
N THR A 489 3.17 -13.14 -14.70
CA THR A 489 4.11 -12.69 -15.73
C THR A 489 5.31 -11.99 -15.08
N LEU A 490 6.47 -12.13 -15.72
CA LEU A 490 7.70 -11.45 -15.34
C LEU A 490 8.24 -10.72 -16.56
N GLU A 491 8.27 -9.40 -16.49
CA GLU A 491 8.84 -8.55 -17.54
C GLU A 491 10.09 -7.84 -17.00
N GLU A 492 11.16 -7.86 -17.78
CA GLU A 492 12.34 -7.04 -17.55
C GLU A 492 12.27 -5.82 -18.45
N ARG A 493 12.20 -4.61 -17.86
CA ARG A 493 12.10 -3.36 -18.63
C ARG A 493 12.93 -2.24 -18.01
N ASP A 494 13.84 -1.70 -18.82
CA ASP A 494 14.80 -0.65 -18.47
C ASP A 494 15.56 -0.93 -17.15
N GLY A 495 16.04 -2.16 -16.96
CA GLY A 495 16.81 -2.56 -15.78
C GLY A 495 16.00 -2.72 -14.48
N ALA A 496 14.67 -2.84 -14.58
CA ALA A 496 13.79 -3.20 -13.47
C ALA A 496 12.97 -4.45 -13.83
N LEU A 497 12.50 -5.15 -12.79
CA LEU A 497 11.60 -6.29 -12.93
C LEU A 497 10.17 -5.87 -12.59
N TYR A 498 9.22 -6.39 -13.37
CA TYR A 498 7.79 -6.21 -13.19
C TYR A 498 7.15 -7.59 -13.00
N LEU A 499 6.59 -7.80 -11.81
CA LEU A 499 5.68 -8.91 -11.56
C LEU A 499 4.27 -8.48 -11.97
N GLY A 500 3.67 -9.23 -12.88
CA GLY A 500 2.29 -9.00 -13.33
C GLY A 500 1.40 -10.22 -13.13
N TRP A 501 0.10 -9.98 -13.28
CA TRP A 501 -0.93 -11.00 -13.42
C TRP A 501 -1.64 -10.79 -14.75
N LYS A 502 -1.53 -11.77 -15.65
CA LYS A 502 -1.91 -11.63 -17.07
C LYS A 502 -1.22 -10.39 -17.66
N ASN A 503 -2.01 -9.39 -18.05
CA ASN A 503 -1.53 -8.15 -18.66
C ASN A 503 -1.43 -6.98 -17.67
N GLN A 504 -1.71 -7.20 -16.37
CA GLN A 504 -1.71 -6.16 -15.35
C GLN A 504 -0.42 -6.23 -14.51
N PRO A 505 0.48 -5.24 -14.58
CA PRO A 505 1.58 -5.11 -13.63
C PRO A 505 1.05 -4.93 -12.21
N LEU A 506 1.68 -5.59 -11.25
CA LEU A 506 1.29 -5.56 -9.83
C LEU A 506 2.40 -5.00 -8.94
N VAL A 507 3.62 -5.51 -9.07
CA VAL A 507 4.75 -5.11 -8.21
C VAL A 507 5.99 -4.90 -9.07
N THR A 508 6.72 -3.84 -8.80
CA THR A 508 8.02 -3.57 -9.43
C THR A 508 9.16 -3.70 -8.45
N SER A 509 10.33 -4.10 -8.97
CA SER A 509 11.58 -4.14 -8.22
C SER A 509 12.70 -3.54 -9.05
N CYS A 510 13.48 -2.65 -8.44
CA CYS A 510 14.64 -2.03 -9.06
C CYS A 510 15.72 -1.69 -8.03
N ALA A 511 16.93 -1.43 -8.52
CA ALA A 511 18.06 -1.04 -7.69
C ALA A 511 18.78 0.22 -8.23
N TRP A 512 19.50 0.89 -7.34
CA TRP A 512 20.10 2.22 -7.55
C TRP A 512 21.44 2.34 -6.83
N ARG A 513 22.28 3.30 -7.24
CA ARG A 513 23.55 3.66 -6.58
C ARG A 513 23.79 5.16 -6.46
#